data_AF-A0A7V1M6G2-F1
#
_entry.id   AF-A0A7V1M6G2-F1
#
_cell.length_a   1.000
_cell.length_b   1.000
_cell.length_c   1.000
_cell.angle_alpha   90.00
_cell.angle_beta   90.00
_cell.angle_gamma   90.00
#
_symmetry.space_group_name_H-M   'P 1'
#
loop_
_entity.id
_entity.type
_entity.pdbx_description
1 polymer ?
#
loop_
_entity_poly.entity_id
_entity_poly.type
_entity_poly.pdbx_seq_one_letter_code
_entity_poly.pdbx_strand_id
1 'polypeptide(L)'
;MVRTVSLLALAASLLFPTIAFAQPVIDGSWDPGYQILAVQNTQTGFGDSNLGMVDYANGSELDVAYGMVHGGWLYLLLAGNLESNFNKLEIFFDTRPGGQNRLRGDNPDVDFNGLNRMGDDGSGNGLTFDPDFEADFWVGVTGGGSPYRLYANYAELGSPGLGLYLGNTGAASDGVLVDGSNPFGIRVTINNSNTGGVTGGTGAGNGADVMTGVELAIPLSALGNPTGSFKVCVFINGLFHDYLSNQVLAGIGGGGNLGEPRQVNFGNIPGSQYFVVQPEVARYSISGVIELREYGGDVTQIPVSIELRQNGVPVRTETLYTDASGNYTIPDVEPGTYDIAFKASHWLRVVVQGVEVVNTDVTGIDVSLTNGDIDGDNEVTLFDFGALVAAFGSVPGDGNWNPDADLDGDLEVTLFDFGVLVRNFGAIGDE
;
A
#
# COMPACT_ATOMS: atom_id res chain seq x y z
N MET A 1 0.29 -62.08 -22.00
CA MET A 1 -0.02 -60.87 -22.78
C MET A 1 -0.67 -59.87 -21.81
N VAL A 2 0.18 -59.20 -21.03
CA VAL A 2 -0.25 -58.30 -19.95
C VAL A 2 -0.04 -56.88 -20.48
N ARG A 3 -1.12 -56.12 -20.59
CA ARG A 3 -1.11 -54.73 -21.03
C ARG A 3 -0.64 -53.85 -19.88
N THR A 4 0.52 -53.24 -20.04
CA THR A 4 0.97 -52.08 -19.27
C THR A 4 0.04 -50.90 -19.55
N VAL A 5 -0.60 -50.37 -18.51
CA VAL A 5 -1.30 -49.09 -18.55
C VAL A 5 -0.31 -48.06 -18.00
N SER A 6 0.24 -47.21 -18.87
CA SER A 6 1.00 -46.04 -18.46
C SER A 6 0.03 -45.02 -17.85
N LEU A 7 0.20 -44.72 -16.56
CA LEU A 7 -0.34 -43.50 -15.97
C LEU A 7 0.52 -42.34 -16.46
N LEU A 8 -0.01 -41.49 -17.33
CA LEU A 8 0.48 -40.13 -17.51
C LEU A 8 0.14 -39.36 -16.22
N ALA A 9 1.15 -39.03 -15.43
CA ALA A 9 1.03 -38.01 -14.40
C ALA A 9 0.97 -36.65 -15.10
N LEU A 10 -0.19 -35.99 -15.03
CA LEU A 10 -0.39 -34.63 -15.50
C LEU A 10 0.33 -33.70 -14.52
N ALA A 11 1.48 -33.16 -14.89
CA ALA A 11 2.16 -32.14 -14.10
C ALA A 11 1.27 -30.90 -14.04
N ALA A 12 0.66 -30.65 -12.88
CA ALA A 12 0.01 -29.40 -12.59
C ALA A 12 1.11 -28.39 -12.28
N SER A 13 1.41 -27.52 -13.25
CA SER A 13 2.18 -26.30 -13.01
C SER A 13 1.42 -25.48 -11.96
N LEU A 14 1.90 -25.49 -10.72
CA LEU A 14 1.49 -24.58 -9.66
C LEU A 14 1.95 -23.18 -10.08
N LEU A 15 1.09 -22.49 -10.84
CA LEU A 15 1.15 -21.05 -10.99
C LEU A 15 0.91 -20.47 -9.59
N PHE A 16 1.99 -20.03 -8.93
CA PHE A 16 1.86 -19.16 -7.77
C PHE A 16 1.14 -17.89 -8.25
N PRO A 17 -0.06 -17.59 -7.73
CA PRO A 17 -0.67 -16.30 -8.02
C PRO A 17 0.25 -15.27 -7.36
N THR A 18 0.95 -14.48 -8.17
CA THR A 18 1.36 -13.16 -7.71
C THR A 18 0.08 -12.46 -7.29
N ILE A 19 0.01 -12.00 -6.05
CA ILE A 19 -1.10 -11.16 -5.62
C ILE A 19 -0.86 -9.83 -6.32
N ALA A 20 -1.25 -9.75 -7.60
CA ALA A 20 -1.42 -8.47 -8.26
C ALA A 20 -2.46 -7.72 -7.43
N PHE A 21 -2.05 -6.65 -6.76
CA PHE A 21 -2.98 -5.76 -6.09
C PHE A 21 -3.96 -5.25 -7.16
N ALA A 22 -5.23 -5.59 -7.00
CA ALA A 22 -6.27 -5.01 -7.83
C ALA A 22 -6.38 -3.52 -7.51
N GLN A 23 -6.57 -2.69 -8.54
CA GLN A 23 -6.92 -1.29 -8.33
C GLN A 23 -8.17 -1.20 -7.42
N PRO A 24 -8.23 -0.22 -6.49
CA PRO A 24 -9.43 0.02 -5.68
C PRO A 24 -10.68 0.22 -6.55
N VAL A 25 -11.81 -0.25 -6.03
CA VAL A 25 -13.12 -0.06 -6.65
C VAL A 25 -13.69 1.25 -6.13
N ILE A 26 -13.84 2.24 -7.01
CA ILE A 26 -14.33 3.56 -6.61
C ILE A 26 -15.84 3.49 -6.34
N ASP A 27 -16.23 3.13 -5.12
CA ASP A 27 -17.62 2.96 -4.67
C ASP A 27 -17.95 3.69 -3.34
N GLY A 28 -16.97 4.35 -2.74
CA GLY A 28 -17.11 5.10 -1.49
C GLY A 28 -16.75 4.28 -0.25
N SER A 29 -16.18 3.08 -0.42
CA SER A 29 -15.84 2.15 0.66
C SER A 29 -14.34 1.85 0.69
N TRP A 30 -13.85 1.34 1.82
CA TRP A 30 -12.45 0.94 1.96
C TRP A 30 -12.14 -0.36 1.18
N ASP A 31 -11.04 -0.36 0.43
CA ASP A 31 -10.47 -1.51 -0.26
C ASP A 31 -9.12 -1.98 0.33
N PRO A 32 -8.77 -3.27 0.17
CA PRO A 32 -7.42 -3.78 0.47
C PRO A 32 -6.33 -3.02 -0.28
N GLY A 33 -5.32 -2.55 0.45
CA GLY A 33 -4.18 -1.78 -0.09
C GLY A 33 -4.12 -0.35 0.45
N TYR A 34 -5.29 0.23 0.78
CA TYR A 34 -5.37 1.52 1.44
C TYR A 34 -4.64 1.54 2.78
N GLN A 35 -3.80 2.56 2.99
CA GLN A 35 -3.12 2.84 4.25
C GLN A 35 -3.78 4.02 4.95
N ILE A 36 -3.73 4.05 6.29
CA ILE A 36 -4.15 5.23 7.06
C ILE A 36 -3.11 6.33 6.83
N LEU A 37 -3.56 7.47 6.34
CA LEU A 37 -2.75 8.68 6.13
C LEU A 37 -2.98 9.72 7.24
N ALA A 38 -4.21 9.80 7.76
CA ALA A 38 -4.57 10.68 8.87
C ALA A 38 -5.80 10.15 9.62
N VAL A 39 -5.90 10.47 10.91
CA VAL A 39 -7.09 10.20 11.73
C VAL A 39 -7.57 11.52 12.32
N GLN A 40 -8.88 11.75 12.28
CA GLN A 40 -9.52 12.89 12.91
C GLN A 40 -9.42 12.78 14.43
N ASN A 41 -9.07 13.89 15.06
CA ASN A 41 -8.95 14.00 16.52
C ASN A 41 -9.91 15.04 17.13
N THR A 42 -10.83 15.58 16.34
CA THR A 42 -11.76 16.65 16.75
C THR A 42 -13.21 16.23 16.50
N GLN A 43 -14.05 16.36 17.53
CA GLN A 43 -15.51 16.19 17.42
C GLN A 43 -16.10 17.11 16.35
N THR A 44 -17.20 16.72 15.70
CA THR A 44 -17.79 17.53 14.63
C THR A 44 -18.70 18.65 15.12
N GLY A 45 -18.42 19.87 14.66
CA GLY A 45 -19.27 21.05 14.81
C GLY A 45 -20.25 21.24 13.64
N PHE A 46 -20.24 20.35 12.65
CA PHE A 46 -21.10 20.36 11.45
C PHE A 46 -22.15 19.24 11.47
N GLY A 47 -22.34 18.61 12.62
CA GLY A 47 -23.32 17.54 12.83
C GLY A 47 -22.72 16.16 12.60
N ASP A 48 -23.06 15.25 13.51
CA ASP A 48 -22.69 13.84 13.53
C ASP A 48 -23.85 13.05 12.90
N SER A 49 -23.57 12.39 11.77
CA SER A 49 -24.61 11.79 10.94
C SER A 49 -25.03 10.45 11.53
N ASN A 50 -26.32 10.25 11.75
CA ASN A 50 -26.85 9.05 12.41
C ASN A 50 -27.85 8.26 11.57
N LEU A 51 -27.89 8.50 10.25
CA LEU A 51 -28.93 7.97 9.37
C LEU A 51 -28.59 6.63 8.73
N GLY A 52 -27.31 6.34 8.49
CA GLY A 52 -26.85 5.11 7.83
C GLY A 52 -27.29 4.99 6.37
N MET A 53 -27.55 6.10 5.69
CA MET A 53 -28.00 6.13 4.28
C MET A 53 -26.84 6.44 3.34
N VAL A 54 -26.75 5.71 2.22
CA VAL A 54 -25.68 5.86 1.24
C VAL A 54 -25.70 7.23 0.55
N ASP A 55 -26.89 7.76 0.27
CA ASP A 55 -27.12 8.95 -0.55
C ASP A 55 -27.68 10.14 0.25
N TYR A 56 -27.67 10.06 1.59
CA TYR A 56 -28.16 11.13 2.43
C TYR A 56 -27.49 11.15 3.81
N ALA A 57 -27.02 12.33 4.23
CA ALA A 57 -26.50 12.57 5.57
C ALA A 57 -27.06 13.89 6.12
N ASN A 58 -27.29 13.92 7.45
CA ASN A 58 -27.81 15.08 8.19
C ASN A 58 -26.74 15.80 9.02
N GLY A 59 -25.47 15.51 8.75
CA GLY A 59 -24.30 16.16 9.32
C GLY A 59 -23.07 15.87 8.46
N SER A 60 -22.04 16.72 8.58
CA SER A 60 -20.74 16.48 7.95
C SER A 60 -19.68 16.21 9.00
N GLU A 61 -18.87 15.19 8.77
CA GLU A 61 -17.73 14.83 9.59
C GLU A 61 -16.66 14.12 8.77
N LEU A 62 -15.40 14.30 9.17
CA LEU A 62 -14.27 13.59 8.60
C LEU A 62 -13.66 12.74 9.70
N ASP A 63 -13.36 11.49 9.40
CA ASP A 63 -12.93 10.50 10.39
C ASP A 63 -11.52 9.98 10.13
N VAL A 64 -11.26 9.50 8.92
CA VAL A 64 -9.97 8.93 8.53
C VAL A 64 -9.68 9.28 7.07
N ALA A 65 -8.45 9.66 6.77
CA ALA A 65 -7.95 9.66 5.41
C ALA A 65 -7.25 8.32 5.17
N TYR A 66 -7.78 7.53 4.25
CA TYR A 66 -7.08 6.40 3.67
C TYR A 66 -6.55 6.78 2.30
N GLY A 67 -5.40 6.22 1.92
CA GLY A 67 -4.93 6.38 0.55
C GLY A 67 -3.81 5.44 0.16
N MET A 68 -3.58 5.39 -1.14
CA MET A 68 -2.48 4.69 -1.79
C MET A 68 -2.19 5.33 -3.14
N VAL A 69 -0.94 5.22 -3.58
CA VAL A 69 -0.56 5.52 -4.96
C VAL A 69 -0.32 4.19 -5.65
N HIS A 70 -0.97 3.98 -6.79
CA HIS A 70 -0.79 2.76 -7.59
C HIS A 70 -1.07 3.00 -9.07
N GLY A 71 -0.18 2.49 -9.94
CA GLY A 71 -0.39 2.52 -11.40
C GLY A 71 -0.48 3.95 -11.98
N GLY A 72 0.15 4.93 -11.33
CA GLY A 72 0.09 6.34 -11.72
C GLY A 72 -1.17 7.09 -11.25
N TRP A 73 -1.93 6.53 -10.32
CA TRP A 73 -3.10 7.15 -9.71
C TRP A 73 -2.92 7.29 -8.20
N LEU A 74 -3.42 8.39 -7.65
CA LEU A 74 -3.70 8.56 -6.24
C LEU A 74 -5.15 8.09 -5.99
N TYR A 75 -5.31 7.14 -5.09
CA TYR A 75 -6.59 6.72 -4.55
C TYR A 75 -6.73 7.28 -3.14
N LEU A 76 -7.84 7.94 -2.84
CA LEU A 76 -8.14 8.51 -1.52
C LEU A 76 -9.56 8.15 -1.11
N LEU A 77 -9.71 7.59 0.09
CA LEU A 77 -10.99 7.53 0.79
C LEU A 77 -10.93 8.48 1.98
N LEU A 78 -11.75 9.51 1.93
CA LEU A 78 -11.96 10.48 3.01
C LEU A 78 -13.21 10.03 3.76
N ALA A 79 -12.98 9.14 4.73
CA ALA A 79 -14.01 8.45 5.49
C ALA A 79 -14.76 9.43 6.41
N GLY A 80 -16.06 9.18 6.60
CA GLY A 80 -16.99 10.01 7.36
C GLY A 80 -18.24 10.33 6.55
N ASN A 81 -18.78 11.54 6.72
CA ASN A 81 -20.00 11.99 6.05
C ASN A 81 -19.84 13.40 5.45
N LEU A 82 -20.47 13.61 4.30
CA LEU A 82 -20.71 14.95 3.77
C LEU A 82 -22.22 15.20 3.75
N GLU A 83 -22.68 16.13 4.60
CA GLU A 83 -24.08 16.50 4.72
C GLU A 83 -24.68 16.81 3.35
N SER A 84 -25.90 16.32 3.11
CA SER A 84 -26.59 16.43 1.82
C SER A 84 -27.24 17.81 1.60
N ASN A 85 -26.50 18.86 1.97
CA ASN A 85 -26.91 20.26 1.95
C ASN A 85 -25.96 21.14 1.13
N PHE A 86 -25.09 20.53 0.31
CA PHE A 86 -24.05 21.19 -0.47
C PHE A 86 -22.93 21.88 0.34
N ASN A 87 -22.68 21.43 1.57
CA ASN A 87 -21.38 21.65 2.21
C ASN A 87 -20.25 21.23 1.27
N LYS A 88 -19.09 21.87 1.43
CA LYS A 88 -17.94 21.72 0.55
C LYS A 88 -16.87 20.90 1.25
N LEU A 89 -16.38 19.87 0.58
CA LEU A 89 -15.16 19.19 0.94
C LEU A 89 -14.03 19.78 0.10
N GLU A 90 -13.12 20.47 0.78
CA GLU A 90 -11.97 21.16 0.20
C GLU A 90 -10.75 20.26 0.29
N ILE A 91 -10.09 19.99 -0.83
CA ILE A 91 -8.92 19.11 -0.90
C ILE A 91 -7.80 19.88 -1.62
N PHE A 92 -6.78 20.30 -0.90
CA PHE A 92 -5.61 20.98 -1.45
C PHE A 92 -4.42 20.04 -1.51
N PHE A 93 -3.63 20.15 -2.57
CA PHE A 93 -2.43 19.35 -2.79
C PHE A 93 -1.21 20.25 -2.96
N ASP A 94 -0.16 19.96 -2.21
CA ASP A 94 1.19 20.51 -2.39
C ASP A 94 2.06 19.37 -2.93
N THR A 95 2.32 19.41 -4.23
CA THR A 95 2.96 18.31 -4.98
C THR A 95 4.23 18.76 -5.70
N ARG A 96 4.52 20.07 -5.73
CA ARG A 96 5.74 20.63 -6.32
C ARG A 96 6.08 21.99 -5.69
N PRO A 97 7.32 22.47 -5.83
CA PRO A 97 7.68 23.82 -5.37
C PRO A 97 6.94 24.92 -6.14
N GLY A 98 6.60 26.02 -5.44
CA GLY A 98 6.06 27.23 -6.05
C GLY A 98 4.54 27.42 -5.95
N GLY A 99 3.87 26.62 -5.11
CA GLY A 99 2.46 26.77 -4.79
C GLY A 99 2.13 28.00 -3.91
N GLN A 100 0.98 27.97 -3.26
CA GLN A 100 0.46 29.07 -2.43
C GLN A 100 0.30 28.63 -0.98
N ASN A 101 1.14 29.15 -0.07
CA ASN A 101 0.91 28.98 1.36
C ASN A 101 -0.25 29.85 1.88
N ARG A 102 -0.35 31.11 1.43
CA ARG A 102 -1.56 31.93 1.59
C ARG A 102 -2.32 31.93 0.29
N LEU A 103 -3.56 31.46 0.32
CA LEU A 103 -4.41 31.42 -0.85
C LEU A 103 -4.68 32.82 -1.37
N ARG A 104 -4.34 33.06 -2.63
CA ARG A 104 -4.59 34.33 -3.32
C ARG A 104 -6.01 34.40 -3.88
N GLY A 105 -6.51 35.60 -4.14
CA GLY A 105 -7.81 35.82 -4.80
C GLY A 105 -7.74 35.92 -6.33
N ASP A 106 -6.61 35.57 -6.96
CA ASP A 106 -6.39 35.63 -8.40
C ASP A 106 -6.29 34.25 -9.06
N ASN A 107 -6.77 33.20 -8.39
CA ASN A 107 -6.87 31.85 -8.94
C ASN A 107 -7.97 31.75 -10.02
N PRO A 108 -8.04 30.66 -10.80
CA PRO A 108 -9.08 30.49 -11.82
C PRO A 108 -10.49 30.55 -11.23
N ASP A 109 -11.43 31.13 -11.98
CA ASP A 109 -12.84 31.11 -11.60
C ASP A 109 -13.41 29.69 -11.78
N VAL A 110 -13.63 29.00 -10.67
CA VAL A 110 -14.19 27.65 -10.60
C VAL A 110 -15.18 27.58 -9.42
N ASP A 111 -16.19 26.73 -9.53
CA ASP A 111 -17.28 26.59 -8.56
C ASP A 111 -17.92 27.95 -8.19
N PHE A 112 -18.24 28.75 -9.21
CA PHE A 112 -18.81 30.10 -9.05
C PHE A 112 -17.91 31.02 -8.21
N ASN A 113 -16.62 31.03 -8.54
CA ASN A 113 -15.56 31.76 -7.84
C ASN A 113 -15.37 31.34 -6.36
N GLY A 114 -15.78 30.12 -6.00
CA GLY A 114 -15.67 29.57 -4.63
C GLY A 114 -14.23 29.45 -4.15
N LEU A 115 -13.29 29.04 -5.01
CA LEU A 115 -11.87 28.98 -4.65
C LEU A 115 -11.33 30.35 -4.22
N ASN A 116 -11.60 31.41 -4.99
CA ASN A 116 -11.21 32.78 -4.64
C ASN A 116 -12.01 33.37 -3.47
N ARG A 117 -13.16 32.78 -3.11
CA ARG A 117 -13.90 33.16 -1.91
C ARG A 117 -13.10 32.84 -0.63
N MET A 118 -12.23 31.83 -0.64
CA MET A 118 -11.32 31.54 0.47
C MET A 118 -9.99 32.34 0.38
N GLY A 119 -9.67 32.90 -0.78
CA GLY A 119 -8.42 33.63 -1.04
C GLY A 119 -8.45 35.12 -0.72
N ASP A 120 -7.27 35.76 -0.77
CA ASP A 120 -7.06 37.19 -0.51
C ASP A 120 -7.97 38.11 -1.33
N ASP A 121 -8.80 38.93 -0.68
CA ASP A 121 -9.70 39.90 -1.34
C ASP A 121 -9.06 41.28 -1.62
N GLY A 122 -7.75 41.38 -1.45
CA GLY A 122 -6.99 42.62 -1.61
C GLY A 122 -6.76 43.35 -0.29
N SER A 123 -7.27 42.83 0.83
CA SER A 123 -6.95 43.33 2.18
C SER A 123 -5.68 42.72 2.77
N GLY A 124 -5.06 41.73 2.10
CA GLY A 124 -3.94 40.97 2.63
C GLY A 124 -4.37 39.78 3.49
N ASN A 125 -5.65 39.42 3.48
CA ASN A 125 -6.21 38.23 4.12
C ASN A 125 -6.03 36.99 3.23
N GLY A 126 -6.70 35.89 3.57
CA GLY A 126 -6.71 34.65 2.79
C GLY A 126 -6.42 33.44 3.66
N LEU A 127 -7.05 32.31 3.34
CA LEU A 127 -6.76 31.04 3.99
C LEU A 127 -5.26 30.78 3.93
N THR A 128 -4.65 30.58 5.09
CA THR A 128 -3.21 30.33 5.20
C THR A 128 -2.98 28.91 5.71
N PHE A 129 -2.22 28.13 4.96
CA PHE A 129 -1.85 26.75 5.32
C PHE A 129 -0.71 26.71 6.34
N ASP A 130 -0.42 25.52 6.85
CA ASP A 130 0.78 25.27 7.66
C ASP A 130 2.05 25.81 6.99
N PRO A 131 3.09 26.27 7.74
CA PRO A 131 4.25 26.95 7.18
C PRO A 131 4.97 26.18 6.07
N ASP A 132 4.95 24.85 6.17
CA ASP A 132 5.59 23.96 5.21
C ASP A 132 4.61 23.45 4.14
N PHE A 133 3.44 24.06 3.94
CA PHE A 133 2.47 23.67 2.92
C PHE A 133 2.21 24.81 1.93
N GLU A 134 2.48 24.56 0.64
CA GLU A 134 2.31 25.47 -0.48
C GLU A 134 1.39 24.84 -1.53
N ALA A 135 0.09 25.15 -1.51
CA ALA A 135 -0.90 24.49 -2.37
C ALA A 135 -0.65 24.77 -3.86
N ASP A 136 -0.57 23.71 -4.67
CA ASP A 136 -0.48 23.75 -6.13
C ASP A 136 -1.81 23.46 -6.81
N PHE A 137 -2.57 22.52 -6.26
CA PHE A 137 -3.81 22.02 -6.85
C PHE A 137 -4.93 21.99 -5.83
N TRP A 138 -6.16 22.05 -6.32
CA TRP A 138 -7.37 21.97 -5.52
C TRP A 138 -8.41 21.09 -6.19
N VAL A 139 -9.08 20.27 -5.40
CA VAL A 139 -10.29 19.53 -5.78
C VAL A 139 -11.38 19.89 -4.77
N GLY A 140 -12.51 20.36 -5.28
CA GLY A 140 -13.70 20.64 -4.46
C GLY A 140 -14.78 19.61 -4.73
N VAL A 141 -15.34 19.03 -3.67
CA VAL A 141 -16.44 18.06 -3.75
C VAL A 141 -17.64 18.57 -2.95
N THR A 142 -18.85 18.41 -3.49
CA THR A 142 -20.09 18.80 -2.79
C THR A 142 -21.25 17.90 -3.19
N GLY A 143 -22.23 17.71 -2.31
CA GLY A 143 -23.36 16.84 -2.60
C GLY A 143 -24.67 17.25 -1.95
N GLY A 144 -25.77 16.92 -2.61
CA GLY A 144 -27.12 17.22 -2.15
C GLY A 144 -28.18 17.09 -3.25
N GLY A 145 -29.38 17.56 -2.95
CA GLY A 145 -30.51 17.57 -3.90
C GLY A 145 -31.42 16.34 -3.81
N SER A 146 -32.44 16.32 -4.67
CA SER A 146 -33.40 15.21 -4.80
C SER A 146 -33.74 15.01 -6.28
N PRO A 147 -33.24 13.94 -6.93
CA PRO A 147 -32.36 12.90 -6.40
C PRO A 147 -30.98 13.45 -5.99
N TYR A 148 -30.29 12.75 -5.08
CA TYR A 148 -28.95 13.12 -4.63
C TYR A 148 -27.96 13.12 -5.81
N ARG A 149 -27.10 14.13 -5.84
CA ARG A 149 -25.98 14.24 -6.77
C ARG A 149 -24.73 14.70 -6.02
N LEU A 150 -23.59 14.13 -6.40
CA LEU A 150 -22.26 14.56 -6.00
C LEU A 150 -21.62 15.31 -7.17
N TYR A 151 -20.98 16.44 -6.89
CA TYR A 151 -20.36 17.33 -7.87
C TYR A 151 -18.89 17.50 -7.54
N ALA A 152 -18.04 17.55 -8.57
CA ALA A 152 -16.60 17.72 -8.41
C ALA A 152 -16.08 18.87 -9.28
N ASN A 153 -15.13 19.61 -8.72
CA ASN A 153 -14.41 20.71 -9.35
C ASN A 153 -12.90 20.50 -9.19
N TYR A 154 -12.11 21.11 -10.06
CA TYR A 154 -10.65 21.05 -10.04
C TYR A 154 -10.04 22.40 -10.38
N ALA A 155 -8.91 22.72 -9.74
CA ALA A 155 -8.04 23.82 -10.17
C ALA A 155 -6.56 23.51 -10.02
N GLU A 156 -5.77 23.97 -10.98
CA GLU A 156 -4.35 24.30 -10.78
C GLU A 156 -4.30 25.76 -10.30
N LEU A 157 -3.72 25.98 -9.12
CA LEU A 157 -3.67 27.31 -8.49
C LEU A 157 -2.70 28.23 -9.24
N GLY A 158 -3.04 29.51 -9.26
CA GLY A 158 -2.25 30.58 -9.84
C GLY A 158 -2.94 31.32 -10.98
N SER A 159 -2.21 32.27 -11.54
CA SER A 159 -2.66 33.12 -12.64
C SER A 159 -1.54 33.22 -13.68
N PRO A 160 -1.66 32.54 -14.84
CA PRO A 160 -2.76 31.67 -15.23
C PRO A 160 -2.75 30.35 -14.44
N GLY A 161 -3.94 29.80 -14.19
CA GLY A 161 -4.17 28.44 -13.72
C GLY A 161 -5.34 27.84 -14.49
N LEU A 162 -5.48 26.52 -14.46
CA LEU A 162 -6.62 25.82 -15.07
C LEU A 162 -7.73 25.64 -14.03
N GLY A 163 -8.96 26.03 -14.33
CA GLY A 163 -10.15 25.75 -13.50
C GLY A 163 -11.20 24.97 -14.29
N LEU A 164 -11.76 23.93 -13.68
CA LEU A 164 -12.69 23.01 -14.35
C LEU A 164 -13.83 22.59 -13.42
N TYR A 165 -15.05 22.64 -13.93
CA TYR A 165 -16.14 21.80 -13.41
C TYR A 165 -15.97 20.40 -14.02
N LEU A 166 -15.59 19.42 -13.20
CA LEU A 166 -15.29 18.06 -13.67
C LEU A 166 -16.56 17.28 -14.02
N GLY A 167 -17.66 17.53 -13.32
CA GLY A 167 -18.95 16.90 -13.58
C GLY A 167 -19.69 16.50 -12.30
N ASN A 168 -20.65 15.58 -12.45
CA ASN A 168 -21.43 15.02 -11.35
C ASN A 168 -21.63 13.51 -11.48
N THR A 169 -21.99 12.87 -10.37
CA THR A 169 -22.43 11.47 -10.31
C THR A 169 -23.44 11.25 -9.18
N GLY A 170 -23.92 10.02 -8.98
CA GLY A 170 -24.71 9.60 -7.82
C GLY A 170 -23.83 9.07 -6.67
N ALA A 171 -24.43 8.83 -5.52
CA ALA A 171 -23.77 8.13 -4.40
C ALA A 171 -23.57 6.64 -4.74
N ALA A 172 -22.51 6.04 -4.18
CA ALA A 172 -22.04 4.68 -4.43
C ALA A 172 -22.05 4.28 -5.93
N SER A 173 -21.71 5.23 -6.79
CA SER A 173 -21.45 5.01 -8.21
C SER A 173 -20.04 4.47 -8.43
N ASP A 174 -19.68 4.15 -9.67
CA ASP A 174 -18.30 3.79 -10.09
C ASP A 174 -17.32 4.98 -10.18
N GLY A 175 -17.76 6.14 -9.68
CA GLY A 175 -17.02 7.40 -9.65
C GLY A 175 -16.91 8.12 -10.99
N VAL A 176 -17.47 7.60 -12.09
CA VAL A 176 -17.39 8.26 -13.40
C VAL A 176 -18.27 9.52 -13.40
N LEU A 177 -17.65 10.65 -13.68
CA LEU A 177 -18.31 11.96 -13.73
C LEU A 177 -18.91 12.25 -15.11
N VAL A 178 -20.12 12.82 -15.13
CA VAL A 178 -20.84 13.25 -16.33
C VAL A 178 -21.15 14.75 -16.33
N ASP A 179 -21.52 15.29 -17.49
CA ASP A 179 -21.97 16.68 -17.71
C ASP A 179 -20.94 17.78 -17.33
N GLY A 180 -19.65 17.43 -17.25
CA GLY A 180 -18.55 18.36 -17.01
C GLY A 180 -17.38 18.18 -17.99
N SER A 181 -16.28 18.89 -17.72
CA SER A 181 -15.03 18.80 -18.47
C SER A 181 -13.96 18.15 -17.59
N ASN A 182 -13.73 16.86 -17.81
CA ASN A 182 -12.80 16.04 -17.02
C ASN A 182 -11.71 15.43 -17.91
N PRO A 183 -10.74 16.24 -18.40
CA PRO A 183 -9.71 15.77 -19.33
C PRO A 183 -8.74 14.76 -18.69
N PHE A 184 -8.67 14.73 -17.35
CA PHE A 184 -7.82 13.83 -16.60
C PHE A 184 -8.48 12.47 -16.32
N GLY A 185 -9.82 12.39 -16.38
CA GLY A 185 -10.55 11.19 -15.98
C GLY A 185 -10.58 10.96 -14.47
N ILE A 186 -10.53 12.03 -13.68
CA ILE A 186 -10.69 11.97 -12.21
C ILE A 186 -12.04 11.32 -11.88
N ARG A 187 -12.06 10.41 -10.93
CA ARG A 187 -13.29 9.78 -10.43
C ARG A 187 -13.57 10.22 -9.02
N VAL A 188 -14.85 10.42 -8.71
CA VAL A 188 -15.31 10.78 -7.36
C VAL A 188 -16.65 10.12 -7.10
N THR A 189 -16.81 9.50 -5.94
CA THR A 189 -18.09 8.96 -5.45
C THR A 189 -18.22 9.19 -3.96
N ILE A 190 -19.34 8.81 -3.37
CA ILE A 190 -19.56 8.90 -1.93
C ILE A 190 -20.43 7.75 -1.43
N ASN A 191 -20.09 7.20 -0.27
CA ASN A 191 -20.97 6.35 0.53
C ASN A 191 -21.19 7.01 1.90
N ASN A 192 -22.30 7.71 2.05
CA ASN A 192 -22.66 8.44 3.27
C ASN A 192 -23.22 7.54 4.40
N SER A 193 -23.08 6.22 4.31
CA SER A 193 -23.70 5.30 5.27
C SER A 193 -23.01 5.22 6.64
N ASN A 194 -21.94 5.99 6.87
CA ASN A 194 -21.30 6.07 8.18
C ASN A 194 -22.29 6.54 9.28
N THR A 195 -22.17 5.91 10.44
CA THR A 195 -22.87 6.27 11.70
C THR A 195 -21.96 6.13 12.92
N GLY A 196 -20.65 6.03 12.70
CA GLY A 196 -19.61 5.91 13.73
C GLY A 196 -18.57 7.02 13.57
N GLY A 197 -17.41 6.85 14.20
CA GLY A 197 -16.33 7.84 14.13
C GLY A 197 -16.43 8.91 15.22
N VAL A 198 -16.09 10.14 14.87
CA VAL A 198 -16.15 11.28 15.80
C VAL A 198 -17.58 11.61 16.17
N THR A 199 -17.80 12.04 17.41
CA THR A 199 -19.14 12.46 17.85
C THR A 199 -19.35 13.96 17.64
N GLY A 200 -20.60 14.42 17.69
CA GLY A 200 -20.92 15.86 17.69
C GLY A 200 -20.33 16.62 18.90
N GLY A 201 -19.72 17.78 18.65
CA GLY A 201 -19.16 18.64 19.70
C GLY A 201 -17.95 19.47 19.28
N THR A 202 -17.21 19.96 20.28
CA THR A 202 -15.98 20.76 20.11
C THR A 202 -14.80 20.23 20.91
N GLY A 203 -14.95 19.05 21.53
CA GLY A 203 -13.90 18.39 22.28
C GLY A 203 -12.97 17.60 21.36
N ALA A 204 -12.01 16.90 21.98
CA ALA A 204 -11.25 15.88 21.30
C ALA A 204 -12.18 14.72 20.87
N GLY A 205 -11.91 14.16 19.70
CA GLY A 205 -12.59 13.00 19.13
C GLY A 205 -11.58 11.95 18.67
N ASN A 206 -12.08 10.84 18.13
CA ASN A 206 -11.28 9.85 17.44
C ASN A 206 -12.14 9.24 16.33
N GLY A 207 -11.77 9.48 15.08
CA GLY A 207 -12.48 8.95 13.90
C GLY A 207 -11.99 7.56 13.47
N ALA A 208 -11.05 6.94 14.18
CA ALA A 208 -10.52 5.63 13.78
C ALA A 208 -11.65 4.61 13.52
N ASP A 209 -11.44 3.73 12.53
CA ASP A 209 -12.30 2.60 12.15
C ASP A 209 -13.50 2.89 11.21
N VAL A 210 -13.70 4.13 10.76
CA VAL A 210 -14.70 4.44 9.72
C VAL A 210 -14.17 4.06 8.34
N MET A 211 -14.96 3.35 7.54
CA MET A 211 -14.52 2.76 6.25
C MET A 211 -15.39 3.16 5.05
N THR A 212 -16.23 4.19 5.19
CA THR A 212 -17.07 4.72 4.11
C THR A 212 -17.02 6.24 4.11
N GLY A 213 -17.09 6.86 2.93
CA GLY A 213 -17.08 8.32 2.81
C GLY A 213 -16.94 8.78 1.37
N VAL A 214 -16.28 9.93 1.16
CA VAL A 214 -15.96 10.42 -0.20
C VAL A 214 -14.72 9.71 -0.70
N GLU A 215 -14.82 9.07 -1.87
CA GLU A 215 -13.69 8.36 -2.49
C GLU A 215 -13.32 8.98 -3.83
N LEU A 216 -12.02 9.11 -4.08
CA LEU A 216 -11.45 9.72 -5.28
C LEU A 216 -10.39 8.80 -5.91
N ALA A 217 -10.38 8.75 -7.24
CA ALA A 217 -9.21 8.33 -8.02
C ALA A 217 -8.73 9.49 -8.88
N ILE A 218 -7.50 9.94 -8.63
CA ILE A 218 -6.89 11.10 -9.27
C ILE A 218 -5.62 10.65 -9.98
N PRO A 219 -5.52 10.73 -11.31
CA PRO A 219 -4.26 10.46 -11.98
C PRO A 219 -3.20 11.44 -11.49
N LEU A 220 -1.97 10.97 -11.23
CA LEU A 220 -0.87 11.82 -10.80
C LEU A 220 -0.53 12.91 -11.83
N SER A 221 -0.87 12.70 -13.11
CA SER A 221 -0.73 13.70 -14.16
C SER A 221 -1.64 14.92 -13.98
N ALA A 222 -2.77 14.77 -13.28
CA ALA A 222 -3.61 15.88 -12.85
C ALA A 222 -2.99 16.68 -11.68
N LEU A 223 -1.98 16.14 -11.02
CA LEU A 223 -1.31 16.74 -9.86
C LEU A 223 0.14 17.13 -10.15
N GLY A 224 0.49 17.29 -11.43
CA GLY A 224 1.84 17.69 -11.87
C GLY A 224 2.86 16.56 -11.91
N ASN A 225 2.43 15.29 -11.83
CA ASN A 225 3.28 14.09 -11.80
C ASN A 225 4.31 14.09 -10.65
N PRO A 226 3.88 14.19 -9.38
CA PRO A 226 4.82 14.08 -8.26
C PRO A 226 5.55 12.74 -8.30
N THR A 227 6.87 12.78 -8.11
CA THR A 227 7.74 11.59 -8.08
C THR A 227 8.19 11.23 -6.67
N GLY A 228 7.98 12.12 -5.70
CA GLY A 228 8.24 11.89 -4.28
C GLY A 228 6.97 12.06 -3.45
N SER A 229 7.14 12.00 -2.14
CA SER A 229 6.05 12.25 -1.19
C SER A 229 5.50 13.67 -1.35
N PHE A 230 4.19 13.81 -1.20
CA PHE A 230 3.50 15.09 -1.33
C PHE A 230 2.47 15.25 -0.22
N LYS A 231 1.96 16.47 0.00
CA LYS A 231 1.07 16.76 1.14
C LYS A 231 -0.34 17.05 0.66
N VAL A 232 -1.31 16.69 1.49
CA VAL A 232 -2.74 16.91 1.23
C VAL A 232 -3.38 17.53 2.47
N CYS A 233 -4.04 18.68 2.29
CA CYS A 233 -4.84 19.35 3.32
C CYS A 233 -6.32 19.16 2.96
N VAL A 234 -7.11 18.66 3.90
CA VAL A 234 -8.54 18.37 3.67
C VAL A 234 -9.38 18.93 4.79
N PHE A 235 -10.44 19.65 4.45
CA PHE A 235 -11.39 20.16 5.43
C PHE A 235 -12.79 20.37 4.85
N ILE A 236 -13.78 20.51 5.73
CA ILE A 236 -15.15 20.86 5.34
C ILE A 236 -15.39 22.37 5.50
N ASN A 237 -16.07 22.95 4.52
CA ASN A 237 -16.52 24.33 4.49
C ASN A 237 -18.04 24.39 4.23
N GLY A 238 -18.67 25.51 4.57
CA GLY A 238 -20.07 25.76 4.26
C GLY A 238 -20.33 25.89 2.76
N LEU A 239 -21.61 25.79 2.36
CA LEU A 239 -22.05 25.82 0.97
C LEU A 239 -21.46 26.95 0.11
N PHE A 240 -21.22 28.12 0.70
CA PHE A 240 -20.71 29.30 0.00
C PHE A 240 -19.21 29.50 0.13
N HIS A 241 -18.46 28.51 0.61
CA HIS A 241 -17.02 28.62 0.88
C HIS A 241 -16.66 29.69 1.93
N ASP A 242 -17.59 30.02 2.83
CA ASP A 242 -17.52 31.18 3.74
C ASP A 242 -17.51 30.84 5.23
N TYR A 243 -17.53 29.55 5.58
CA TYR A 243 -17.58 29.12 6.97
C TYR A 243 -16.90 27.75 7.16
N LEU A 244 -15.62 27.79 7.52
CA LEU A 244 -14.77 26.63 7.72
C LEU A 244 -15.17 25.89 9.01
N SER A 245 -15.45 24.60 8.89
CA SER A 245 -15.77 23.70 9.99
C SER A 245 -14.55 23.45 10.89
N ASN A 246 -14.77 22.84 12.05
CA ASN A 246 -13.66 22.23 12.82
C ASN A 246 -13.21 20.88 12.24
N GLN A 247 -13.85 20.41 11.18
CA GLN A 247 -13.54 19.16 10.49
C GLN A 247 -12.42 19.37 9.47
N VAL A 248 -11.18 19.24 9.96
CA VAL A 248 -9.93 19.25 9.19
C VAL A 248 -9.24 17.90 9.41
N LEU A 249 -8.87 17.15 8.36
CA LEU A 249 -8.13 15.89 8.52
C LEU A 249 -6.68 16.14 8.98
N ALA A 250 -6.14 15.19 9.74
CA ALA A 250 -5.03 15.38 10.71
C ALA A 250 -5.41 16.17 11.98
N GLY A 251 -6.59 16.81 11.96
CA GLY A 251 -7.28 17.34 13.12
C GLY A 251 -6.72 18.65 13.64
N ILE A 252 -7.47 19.30 14.53
CA ILE A 252 -7.08 20.55 15.21
C ILE A 252 -6.89 20.39 16.73
N GLY A 253 -6.97 19.14 17.24
CA GLY A 253 -6.81 18.82 18.65
C GLY A 253 -8.03 19.12 19.53
N GLY A 254 -9.23 19.19 18.93
CA GLY A 254 -10.43 19.74 19.56
C GLY A 254 -10.56 21.25 19.34
N GLY A 255 -11.80 21.73 19.22
CA GLY A 255 -12.10 23.13 18.94
C GLY A 255 -13.46 23.32 18.29
N GLY A 256 -13.97 24.56 18.31
CA GLY A 256 -15.16 24.92 17.55
C GLY A 256 -14.85 25.21 16.08
N ASN A 257 -15.89 25.41 15.27
CA ASN A 257 -15.74 25.79 13.86
C ASN A 257 -14.84 27.02 13.71
N LEU A 258 -13.99 27.01 12.68
CA LEU A 258 -12.96 28.05 12.49
C LEU A 258 -13.52 29.34 11.88
N GLY A 259 -14.72 29.30 11.28
CA GLY A 259 -15.44 30.48 10.81
C GLY A 259 -14.92 30.98 9.45
N GLU A 260 -14.79 32.29 9.28
CA GLU A 260 -14.41 32.89 8.00
C GLU A 260 -13.06 32.34 7.47
N PRO A 261 -13.03 31.58 6.34
CA PRO A 261 -11.82 30.94 5.84
C PRO A 261 -10.66 31.90 5.58
N ARG A 262 -10.94 33.14 5.12
CA ARG A 262 -9.90 34.15 4.87
C ARG A 262 -9.16 34.60 6.13
N GLN A 263 -9.69 34.32 7.31
CA GLN A 263 -9.08 34.64 8.60
C GLN A 263 -8.41 33.43 9.25
N VAL A 264 -8.54 32.24 8.66
CA VAL A 264 -7.94 31.01 9.17
C VAL A 264 -6.47 30.94 8.76
N ASN A 265 -5.63 30.63 9.74
CA ASN A 265 -4.22 30.33 9.54
C ASN A 265 -3.88 29.03 10.29
N PHE A 266 -3.69 27.95 9.55
CA PHE A 266 -3.38 26.63 10.11
C PHE A 266 -2.02 26.61 10.79
N GLY A 267 -1.04 27.42 10.36
CA GLY A 267 0.24 27.54 11.06
C GLY A 267 0.17 28.10 12.49
N ASN A 268 -1.01 28.57 12.94
CA ASN A 268 -1.27 28.94 14.33
C ASN A 268 -1.90 27.81 15.17
N ILE A 269 -2.26 26.69 14.56
CA ILE A 269 -2.85 25.54 15.23
C ILE A 269 -1.72 24.53 15.52
N PRO A 270 -1.63 23.95 16.73
CA PRO A 270 -0.61 22.94 17.02
C PRO A 270 -0.76 21.68 16.15
N GLY A 271 0.36 21.16 15.67
CA GLY A 271 0.41 20.02 14.75
C GLY A 271 0.35 20.46 13.30
N SER A 272 0.23 19.50 12.38
CA SER A 272 0.01 19.78 10.95
C SER A 272 -1.44 19.52 10.62
N GLN A 273 -2.06 20.43 9.85
CA GLN A 273 -3.43 20.27 9.31
C GLN A 273 -3.41 19.70 7.89
N TYR A 274 -2.37 18.91 7.60
CA TYR A 274 -2.20 18.13 6.38
C TYR A 274 -1.63 16.75 6.72
N PHE A 275 -1.72 15.82 5.77
CA PHE A 275 -1.05 14.54 5.82
C PHE A 275 -0.17 14.32 4.60
N VAL A 276 0.76 13.36 4.70
CA VAL A 276 1.72 13.04 3.65
C VAL A 276 1.27 11.80 2.91
N VAL A 277 1.13 11.91 1.59
CA VAL A 277 0.98 10.77 0.69
C VAL A 277 2.37 10.33 0.26
N GLN A 278 2.67 9.04 0.44
CA GLN A 278 3.89 8.44 -0.07
C GLN A 278 3.71 8.02 -1.52
N PRO A 279 4.77 8.07 -2.36
CA PRO A 279 4.70 7.53 -3.70
C PRO A 279 4.46 6.02 -3.64
N GLU A 280 4.06 5.44 -4.78
CA GLU A 280 4.04 3.99 -4.91
C GLU A 280 5.44 3.45 -4.63
N VAL A 281 5.58 2.58 -3.63
CA VAL A 281 6.82 1.85 -3.44
C VAL A 281 6.87 0.82 -4.55
N ALA A 282 7.65 1.12 -5.58
CA ALA A 282 7.87 0.17 -6.66
C ALA A 282 8.39 -1.13 -6.05
N ARG A 283 7.88 -2.27 -6.52
CA ARG A 283 8.37 -3.58 -6.11
C ARG A 283 8.82 -4.36 -7.33
N TYR A 284 9.88 -5.13 -7.14
CA TYR A 284 10.54 -5.92 -8.16
C TYR A 284 10.64 -7.36 -7.70
N SER A 285 10.99 -8.24 -8.63
CA SER A 285 11.28 -9.63 -8.33
C SER A 285 12.79 -9.87 -8.33
N ILE A 286 13.22 -10.82 -7.51
CA ILE A 286 14.56 -11.40 -7.58
C ILE A 286 14.41 -12.86 -8.01
N SER A 287 15.14 -13.30 -9.02
CA SER A 287 15.06 -14.65 -9.57
C SER A 287 16.42 -15.23 -9.92
N GLY A 288 16.48 -16.56 -9.94
CA GLY A 288 17.66 -17.34 -10.28
C GLY A 288 17.37 -18.83 -10.19
N VAL A 289 18.45 -19.62 -10.13
CA VAL A 289 18.41 -21.07 -10.00
C VAL A 289 19.05 -21.49 -8.68
N ILE A 290 18.37 -22.37 -7.94
CA ILE A 290 18.94 -23.06 -6.78
C ILE A 290 19.29 -24.48 -7.22
N GLU A 291 20.57 -24.81 -7.19
CA GLU A 291 21.06 -26.18 -7.31
C GLU A 291 21.16 -26.82 -5.91
N LEU A 292 20.39 -27.89 -5.70
CA LEU A 292 20.54 -28.76 -4.54
C LEU A 292 21.55 -29.85 -4.89
N ARG A 293 22.80 -29.67 -4.47
CA ARG A 293 23.88 -30.55 -4.92
C ARG A 293 23.71 -31.97 -4.42
N GLU A 294 24.19 -32.90 -5.26
CA GLU A 294 24.22 -34.34 -4.99
C GLU A 294 22.85 -34.99 -4.71
N TYR A 295 21.74 -34.33 -5.05
CA TYR A 295 20.38 -34.82 -4.82
C TYR A 295 19.69 -35.22 -6.13
N GLY A 296 19.22 -36.46 -6.20
CA GLY A 296 18.51 -37.06 -7.34
C GLY A 296 16.99 -37.13 -7.18
N GLY A 297 16.46 -36.80 -5.99
CA GLY A 297 15.04 -36.77 -5.71
C GLY A 297 14.28 -35.60 -6.37
N ASP A 298 12.99 -35.48 -6.07
CA ASP A 298 12.15 -34.39 -6.61
C ASP A 298 12.44 -33.06 -5.89
N VAL A 299 13.23 -32.20 -6.53
CA VAL A 299 13.60 -30.87 -6.00
C VAL A 299 12.40 -29.96 -5.75
N THR A 300 11.27 -30.18 -6.42
CA THR A 300 10.07 -29.34 -6.27
C THR A 300 9.37 -29.52 -4.92
N GLN A 301 9.73 -30.57 -4.18
CA GLN A 301 9.18 -30.87 -2.87
C GLN A 301 10.08 -30.39 -1.73
N ILE A 302 11.27 -29.85 -2.02
CA ILE A 302 12.21 -29.41 -1.00
C ILE A 302 11.94 -27.94 -0.65
N PRO A 303 11.51 -27.65 0.60
CA PRO A 303 11.35 -26.28 1.05
C PRO A 303 12.73 -25.64 1.24
N VAL A 304 12.91 -24.45 0.66
CA VAL A 304 14.10 -23.62 0.88
C VAL A 304 13.70 -22.39 1.70
N SER A 305 14.29 -22.24 2.88
CA SER A 305 14.20 -21.02 3.67
C SER A 305 15.05 -19.94 3.03
N ILE A 306 14.45 -18.77 2.82
CA ILE A 306 15.15 -17.58 2.36
C ILE A 306 15.05 -16.44 3.35
N GLU A 307 16.11 -15.65 3.46
CA GLU A 307 16.14 -14.41 4.22
C GLU A 307 16.67 -13.28 3.34
N LEU A 308 15.87 -12.21 3.16
CA LEU A 308 16.39 -10.93 2.69
C LEU A 308 16.91 -10.18 3.90
N ARG A 309 18.20 -9.85 3.91
CA ARG A 309 18.86 -9.17 5.04
C ARG A 309 19.35 -7.79 4.63
N GLN A 310 19.21 -6.84 5.54
CA GLN A 310 19.80 -5.51 5.42
C GLN A 310 20.63 -5.23 6.67
N ASN A 311 21.88 -4.83 6.49
CA ASN A 311 22.83 -4.63 7.59
C ASN A 311 22.92 -5.85 8.54
N GLY A 312 22.87 -7.06 7.97
CA GLY A 312 22.92 -8.32 8.72
C GLY A 312 21.63 -8.72 9.45
N VAL A 313 20.55 -7.93 9.36
CA VAL A 313 19.25 -8.24 9.99
C VAL A 313 18.26 -8.73 8.94
N PRO A 314 17.61 -9.89 9.13
CA PRO A 314 16.51 -10.33 8.28
C PRO A 314 15.36 -9.31 8.30
N VAL A 315 15.02 -8.76 7.14
CA VAL A 315 13.86 -7.86 6.95
C VAL A 315 12.68 -8.60 6.32
N ARG A 316 12.92 -9.76 5.70
CA ARG A 316 11.89 -10.70 5.24
C ARG A 316 12.43 -12.13 5.32
N THR A 317 11.58 -13.04 5.78
CA THR A 317 11.86 -14.48 5.80
C THR A 317 10.66 -15.20 5.22
N GLU A 318 10.92 -16.12 4.29
CA GLU A 318 9.87 -16.95 3.70
C GLU A 318 10.43 -18.32 3.27
N THR A 319 9.53 -19.27 3.03
CA THR A 319 9.86 -20.56 2.46
C THR A 319 9.41 -20.58 1.01
N LEU A 320 10.31 -20.94 0.10
CA LEU A 320 10.02 -21.11 -1.31
C LEU A 320 10.24 -22.55 -1.77
N TYR A 321 9.64 -22.89 -2.90
CA TYR A 321 9.86 -24.14 -3.63
C TYR A 321 10.35 -23.79 -5.03
N THR A 322 11.26 -24.58 -5.56
CA THR A 322 11.74 -24.43 -6.93
C THR A 322 10.86 -25.18 -7.92
N ASP A 323 10.95 -24.83 -9.20
CA ASP A 323 10.46 -25.71 -10.26
C ASP A 323 11.41 -26.90 -10.52
N ALA A 324 11.04 -27.79 -11.44
CA ALA A 324 11.83 -28.99 -11.75
C ALA A 324 13.22 -28.70 -12.36
N SER A 325 13.50 -27.44 -12.73
CA SER A 325 14.81 -26.98 -13.20
C SER A 325 15.57 -26.19 -12.14
N GLY A 326 15.04 -26.09 -10.91
CA GLY A 326 15.65 -25.32 -9.82
C GLY A 326 15.32 -23.83 -9.85
N ASN A 327 14.47 -23.34 -10.76
CA ASN A 327 14.19 -21.91 -10.84
C ASN A 327 13.34 -21.46 -9.64
N TYR A 328 13.61 -20.25 -9.14
CA TYR A 328 12.82 -19.61 -8.09
C TYR A 328 12.54 -18.13 -8.42
N THR A 329 11.59 -17.54 -7.69
CA THR A 329 11.30 -16.10 -7.74
C THR A 329 10.87 -15.61 -6.35
N ILE A 330 11.49 -14.52 -5.90
CA ILE A 330 11.12 -13.74 -4.72
C ILE A 330 10.37 -12.51 -5.25
N PRO A 331 9.03 -12.46 -5.20
CA PRO A 331 8.26 -11.32 -5.68
C PRO A 331 8.24 -10.19 -4.64
N ASP A 332 7.75 -9.02 -5.04
CA ASP A 332 7.40 -7.93 -4.13
C ASP A 332 8.56 -7.39 -3.27
N VAL A 333 9.76 -7.27 -3.85
CA VAL A 333 10.95 -6.71 -3.19
C VAL A 333 11.07 -5.22 -3.47
N GLU A 334 11.13 -4.42 -2.40
CA GLU A 334 11.30 -2.96 -2.49
C GLU A 334 12.75 -2.60 -2.92
N PRO A 335 12.99 -1.40 -3.47
CA PRO A 335 14.33 -0.91 -3.71
C PRO A 335 15.20 -0.95 -2.46
N GLY A 336 16.40 -1.50 -2.61
CA GLY A 336 17.36 -1.63 -1.53
C GLY A 336 18.52 -2.53 -1.92
N THR A 337 19.55 -2.54 -1.09
CA THR A 337 20.64 -3.51 -1.17
C THR A 337 20.39 -4.61 -0.15
N TYR A 338 20.43 -5.86 -0.59
CA TYR A 338 20.13 -7.02 0.25
C TYR A 338 21.26 -8.04 0.22
N ASP A 339 21.51 -8.67 1.36
CA ASP A 339 22.19 -9.97 1.40
C ASP A 339 21.11 -11.05 1.45
N ILE A 340 21.17 -12.04 0.56
CA ILE A 340 20.12 -13.06 0.40
C ILE A 340 20.65 -14.39 0.88
N ALA A 341 20.13 -14.90 2.00
CA ALA A 341 20.49 -16.21 2.53
C ALA A 341 19.53 -17.29 2.02
N PHE A 342 20.07 -18.45 1.64
CA PHE A 342 19.32 -19.64 1.21
C PHE A 342 19.73 -20.82 2.09
N LYS A 343 18.76 -21.54 2.66
CA LYS A 343 18.99 -22.71 3.51
C LYS A 343 17.89 -23.75 3.31
N ALA A 344 18.26 -24.95 2.87
CA ALA A 344 17.37 -26.12 2.82
C ALA A 344 17.64 -27.03 4.03
N SER A 345 16.92 -28.16 4.16
CA SER A 345 16.97 -28.98 5.37
C SER A 345 18.39 -29.46 5.70
N HIS A 346 18.98 -30.28 4.83
CA HIS A 346 20.31 -30.88 5.03
C HIS A 346 21.42 -30.29 4.15
N TRP A 347 21.20 -29.11 3.60
CA TRP A 347 22.22 -28.37 2.84
C TRP A 347 22.69 -27.14 3.60
N LEU A 348 23.98 -26.85 3.55
CA LEU A 348 24.60 -25.66 4.12
C LEU A 348 24.03 -24.36 3.54
N ARG A 349 23.96 -23.33 4.38
CA ARG A 349 23.50 -22.00 4.01
C ARG A 349 24.45 -21.37 2.98
N VAL A 350 23.89 -20.66 2.01
CA VAL A 350 24.63 -19.78 1.09
C VAL A 350 24.05 -18.37 1.19
N VAL A 351 24.91 -17.35 1.24
CA VAL A 351 24.53 -15.93 1.28
C VAL A 351 25.07 -15.19 0.06
N VAL A 352 24.17 -14.69 -0.79
CA VAL A 352 24.54 -13.79 -1.89
C VAL A 352 24.53 -12.35 -1.39
N GLN A 353 25.70 -11.74 -1.27
CA GLN A 353 25.85 -10.41 -0.72
C GLN A 353 25.62 -9.30 -1.75
N GLY A 354 25.09 -8.16 -1.29
CA GLY A 354 25.07 -6.92 -2.06
C GLY A 354 24.18 -6.93 -3.29
N VAL A 355 23.07 -7.67 -3.28
CA VAL A 355 22.08 -7.68 -4.36
C VAL A 355 21.33 -6.34 -4.36
N GLU A 356 21.56 -5.52 -5.38
CA GLU A 356 20.92 -4.22 -5.55
C GLU A 356 19.60 -4.34 -6.33
N VAL A 357 18.51 -3.97 -5.67
CA VAL A 357 17.19 -3.77 -6.26
C VAL A 357 16.96 -2.28 -6.37
N VAL A 358 16.76 -1.75 -7.58
CA VAL A 358 16.65 -0.30 -7.79
C VAL A 358 15.38 0.05 -8.56
N ASN A 359 15.32 -0.30 -9.84
CA ASN A 359 14.23 0.08 -10.73
C ASN A 359 13.84 -1.00 -11.76
N THR A 360 14.25 -2.25 -11.54
CA THR A 360 13.97 -3.38 -12.42
C THR A 360 14.06 -4.70 -11.65
N ASP A 361 13.41 -5.74 -12.17
CA ASP A 361 13.60 -7.12 -11.73
C ASP A 361 15.08 -7.52 -11.80
N VAL A 362 15.53 -8.26 -10.79
CA VAL A 362 16.88 -8.81 -10.68
C VAL A 362 16.82 -10.28 -11.06
N THR A 363 17.67 -10.70 -12.00
CA THR A 363 17.72 -12.07 -12.52
C THR A 363 19.13 -12.63 -12.44
N GLY A 364 19.28 -13.95 -12.38
CA GLY A 364 20.59 -14.62 -12.38
C GLY A 364 21.26 -14.64 -11.01
N ILE A 365 20.47 -14.60 -9.93
CA ILE A 365 20.93 -14.88 -8.58
C ILE A 365 20.97 -16.39 -8.40
N ASP A 366 21.95 -17.03 -9.03
CA ASP A 366 22.08 -18.49 -9.00
C ASP A 366 22.92 -18.92 -7.80
N VAL A 367 22.48 -19.95 -7.09
CA VAL A 367 23.18 -20.52 -5.92
C VAL A 367 23.22 -22.04 -5.99
N SER A 368 24.23 -22.61 -5.35
CA SER A 368 24.42 -24.06 -5.25
C SER A 368 24.65 -24.42 -3.79
N LEU A 369 23.69 -25.13 -3.19
CA LEU A 369 23.74 -25.46 -1.77
C LEU A 369 24.53 -26.75 -1.57
N THR A 370 25.47 -26.74 -0.63
CA THR A 370 26.34 -27.89 -0.34
C THR A 370 25.64 -28.85 0.61
N ASN A 371 25.53 -30.12 0.24
CA ASN A 371 24.79 -31.14 0.97
C ASN A 371 25.60 -31.72 2.15
N GLY A 372 24.95 -32.21 3.21
CA GLY A 372 25.56 -33.06 4.24
C GLY A 372 25.35 -32.62 5.70
N ASP A 373 24.60 -31.54 5.94
CA ASP A 373 24.32 -30.95 7.26
C ASP A 373 23.02 -31.55 7.82
N ILE A 374 23.10 -32.80 8.26
CA ILE A 374 21.96 -33.63 8.67
C ILE A 374 21.32 -33.11 9.95
N ASP A 375 22.13 -32.56 10.87
CA ASP A 375 21.62 -32.05 12.15
C ASP A 375 21.24 -30.56 12.12
N GLY A 376 21.54 -29.87 11.01
CA GLY A 376 21.08 -28.52 10.71
C GLY A 376 21.88 -27.43 11.41
N ASP A 377 23.07 -27.74 11.93
CA ASP A 377 23.93 -26.78 12.63
C ASP A 377 24.77 -25.88 11.70
N ASN A 378 24.61 -26.06 10.38
CA ASN A 378 25.30 -25.32 9.32
C ASN A 378 26.79 -25.70 9.16
N GLU A 379 27.19 -26.87 9.65
CA GLU A 379 28.49 -27.49 9.41
C GLU A 379 28.31 -28.96 8.96
N VAL A 380 29.29 -29.53 8.26
CA VAL A 380 29.31 -30.98 7.95
C VAL A 380 30.39 -31.63 8.80
N THR A 381 29.98 -32.31 9.86
CA THR A 381 30.87 -32.80 10.93
C THR A 381 30.67 -34.29 11.24
N LEU A 382 31.30 -34.74 12.34
CA LEU A 382 31.09 -36.09 12.88
C LEU A 382 29.70 -36.29 13.48
N PHE A 383 28.98 -35.21 13.82
CA PHE A 383 27.62 -35.30 14.34
C PHE A 383 26.64 -35.69 13.23
N ASP A 384 26.77 -35.12 12.04
CA ASP A 384 26.04 -35.53 10.83
C ASP A 384 26.32 -36.99 10.49
N PHE A 385 27.59 -37.38 10.51
CA PHE A 385 27.95 -38.78 10.31
C PHE A 385 27.27 -39.71 11.32
N GLY A 386 27.19 -39.29 12.59
CA GLY A 386 26.47 -40.02 13.63
C GLY A 386 24.97 -40.16 13.33
N ALA A 387 24.34 -39.09 12.83
CA ALA A 387 22.93 -39.09 12.43
C ALA A 387 22.69 -40.01 11.22
N LEU A 388 23.58 -40.00 10.22
CA LEU A 388 23.54 -40.92 9.08
C LEU A 388 23.65 -42.38 9.52
N VAL A 389 24.61 -42.71 10.39
CA VAL A 389 24.81 -44.07 10.90
C VAL A 389 23.60 -44.57 11.69
N ALA A 390 22.94 -43.68 12.45
CA ALA A 390 21.73 -44.04 13.18
C ALA A 390 20.57 -44.44 12.25
N ALA A 391 20.49 -43.84 11.07
CA ALA A 391 19.49 -44.11 10.05
C ALA A 391 19.92 -45.15 9.00
N PHE A 392 21.15 -45.67 9.06
CA PHE A 392 21.71 -46.51 8.01
C PHE A 392 20.87 -47.78 7.73
N GLY A 393 20.59 -48.03 6.45
CA GLY A 393 19.80 -49.14 5.95
C GLY A 393 18.30 -49.00 6.18
N SER A 394 17.82 -47.81 6.56
CA SER A 394 16.39 -47.54 6.74
C SER A 394 15.74 -46.97 5.49
N VAL A 395 14.43 -47.19 5.37
CA VAL A 395 13.55 -46.61 4.35
C VAL A 395 12.33 -45.92 5.02
N PRO A 396 11.54 -45.10 4.30
CA PRO A 396 10.34 -44.50 4.84
C PRO A 396 9.40 -45.52 5.52
N GLY A 397 9.13 -45.29 6.80
CA GLY A 397 8.27 -46.15 7.64
C GLY A 397 9.03 -46.98 8.67
N ASP A 398 10.36 -47.12 8.53
CA ASP A 398 11.20 -47.73 9.55
C ASP A 398 11.33 -46.83 10.79
N GLY A 399 11.50 -47.46 11.96
CA GLY A 399 11.57 -46.73 13.23
C GLY A 399 12.81 -45.86 13.40
N ASN A 400 13.85 -46.09 12.62
CA ASN A 400 15.09 -45.30 12.59
C ASN A 400 15.24 -44.44 11.32
N TRP A 401 14.18 -44.31 10.51
CA TRP A 401 14.18 -43.45 9.33
C TRP A 401 14.43 -41.99 9.72
N ASN A 402 15.43 -41.37 9.09
CA ASN A 402 15.65 -39.93 9.13
C ASN A 402 15.67 -39.41 7.67
N PRO A 403 14.66 -38.62 7.24
CA PRO A 403 14.63 -38.10 5.88
C PRO A 403 15.81 -37.17 5.56
N ASP A 404 16.42 -36.54 6.57
CA ASP A 404 17.60 -35.68 6.35
C ASP A 404 18.90 -36.48 6.22
N ALA A 405 18.88 -37.79 6.47
CA ALA A 405 20.03 -38.68 6.24
C ALA A 405 20.01 -39.37 4.85
N ASP A 406 18.90 -39.25 4.11
CA ASP A 406 18.75 -39.61 2.69
C ASP A 406 19.21 -38.41 1.85
N LEU A 407 20.52 -38.27 1.73
CA LEU A 407 21.18 -37.10 1.14
C LEU A 407 21.08 -37.11 -0.39
N ASP A 408 21.00 -38.28 -1.02
CA ASP A 408 20.82 -38.37 -2.48
C ASP A 408 19.34 -38.45 -2.91
N GLY A 409 18.43 -38.63 -1.96
CA GLY A 409 16.98 -38.54 -2.18
C GLY A 409 16.39 -39.77 -2.89
N ASP A 410 17.05 -40.92 -2.79
CA ASP A 410 16.58 -42.17 -3.40
C ASP A 410 15.60 -42.97 -2.52
N LEU A 411 15.29 -42.45 -1.33
CA LEU A 411 14.41 -43.02 -0.30
C LEU A 411 15.01 -44.22 0.45
N GLU A 412 16.33 -44.36 0.49
CA GLU A 412 17.05 -45.36 1.30
C GLU A 412 18.37 -44.80 1.83
N VAL A 413 18.63 -44.87 3.14
CA VAL A 413 19.92 -44.41 3.69
C VAL A 413 20.99 -45.49 3.48
N THR A 414 21.96 -45.25 2.60
CA THR A 414 22.97 -46.23 2.19
C THR A 414 24.41 -45.69 2.23
N LEU A 415 25.34 -46.42 1.59
CA LEU A 415 26.71 -45.96 1.38
C LEU A 415 26.80 -44.85 0.33
N PHE A 416 25.76 -44.61 -0.48
CA PHE A 416 25.73 -43.51 -1.44
C PHE A 416 25.59 -42.16 -0.71
N ASP A 417 24.69 -42.07 0.28
CA ASP A 417 24.58 -40.91 1.18
C ASP A 417 25.87 -40.67 1.95
N PHE A 418 26.47 -41.74 2.48
CA PHE A 418 27.77 -41.62 3.13
C PHE A 418 28.83 -41.05 2.17
N GLY A 419 28.77 -41.39 0.88
CA GLY A 419 29.61 -40.82 -0.15
C GLY A 419 29.39 -39.31 -0.38
N VAL A 420 28.14 -38.83 -0.25
CA VAL A 420 27.81 -37.40 -0.28
C VAL A 420 28.40 -36.70 0.95
N LEU A 421 28.14 -37.22 2.15
CA LEU A 421 28.62 -36.65 3.41
C LEU A 421 30.15 -36.55 3.43
N VAL A 422 30.86 -37.62 3.06
CA VAL A 422 32.34 -37.64 3.06
C VAL A 422 32.92 -36.65 2.05
N ARG A 423 32.25 -36.44 0.90
CA ARG A 423 32.71 -35.48 -0.11
C ARG A 423 32.68 -34.05 0.45
N ASN A 424 31.72 -33.73 1.30
CA ASN A 424 31.49 -32.40 1.84
C ASN A 424 31.96 -32.25 3.30
N PHE A 425 32.62 -33.27 3.87
CA PHE A 425 33.04 -33.27 5.27
C PHE A 425 33.99 -32.10 5.61
N GLY A 426 33.67 -31.39 6.68
CA GLY A 426 34.36 -30.19 7.14
C GLY A 426 33.94 -28.91 6.42
N ALA A 427 32.92 -28.96 5.55
CA ALA A 427 32.32 -27.77 4.97
C ALA A 427 31.50 -27.01 6.03
N ILE A 428 31.42 -25.70 5.89
CA ILE A 428 30.68 -24.78 6.76
C ILE A 428 29.88 -23.88 5.84
N GLY A 429 28.61 -23.63 6.19
CA GLY A 429 27.77 -22.69 5.45
C GLY A 429 28.12 -21.24 5.73
N ASP A 430 27.59 -20.34 4.91
CA ASP A 430 27.70 -18.91 5.15
C ASP A 430 26.91 -18.49 6.41
N GLU A 431 27.26 -17.33 6.98
CA GLU A 431 26.59 -16.72 8.14
C GLU A 431 25.51 -15.71 7.76
#